data_AF-A0A517Q0I2-F1
#
_entry.id   AF-A0A517Q0I2-F1
#
_cell.length_a   1.000
_cell.length_b   1.000
_cell.length_c   1.000
_cell.angle_alpha   90.00
_cell.angle_beta   90.00
_cell.angle_gamma   90.00
#
_symmetry.space_group_name_H-M   'P 1'
#
loop_
_entity.id
_entity.type
_entity.pdbx_description
1 polymer ?
#
loop_
_entity_poly.entity_id
_entity_poly.type
_entity_poly.pdbx_seq_one_letter_code
_entity_poly.pdbx_strand_id
1 'polypeptide(L)'
;MYREHTLVATLQHFQNEILYEVQRRAPNTTVEPPETFQEFLWNLFHIVNDHYSGSLILLLDEFHPNAEFLKVLRSLHHHLVIEDARIAVVTAGLSDPAEIELGYSSPYNISNLIRLDVLEPDEAALVVSNGFSRTPIELSSNTVDALVTLSGCAPAILQYLCQWVYDDVACGKLTQPLDVDTPSMLELIVNDGRVLERFSYLDVVLSDRELLEIVCRVLQDQSPRFQAFLPGMKRAIQYSIVKRCDNRVDFVSPLHRFCLEEQIKFYCERLNSAALDDAVRDFLSSFNPSSIQLNVFRSKEVHMSQDNISIENVVGPVNIKSKLRQVTQTVTQSHTLEPDYVTEWAQLVDELAIALETARAISDDDAERIVSSTDTVGKELTKTEPNRGFLKISLDGLKESAKAVDSIAPAVLSVVSKIIQFVDRVLP
;
A
#
# COMPACT_ATOMS: atom_id res chain seq x y z
N MET A 1 -17.66 11.54 -17.44
CA MET A 1 -17.55 11.78 -18.90
C MET A 1 -16.12 11.70 -19.44
N TYR A 2 -15.18 12.66 -19.22
CA TYR A 2 -13.84 12.55 -19.87
C TYR A 2 -12.98 11.34 -19.42
N ARG A 3 -13.07 10.89 -18.16
CA ARG A 3 -12.31 9.72 -17.67
C ARG A 3 -12.79 8.37 -18.22
N GLU A 4 -14.08 8.22 -18.50
CA GLU A 4 -14.64 6.97 -19.02
C GLU A 4 -14.20 6.73 -20.47
N HIS A 5 -14.12 7.78 -21.30
CA HIS A 5 -13.69 7.64 -22.69
C HIS A 5 -12.20 7.28 -22.82
N THR A 6 -11.33 7.80 -21.94
CA THR A 6 -9.90 7.45 -21.94
C THR A 6 -9.68 6.00 -21.51
N LEU A 7 -10.38 5.53 -20.47
CA LEU A 7 -10.30 4.14 -20.03
C LEU A 7 -10.78 3.17 -21.13
N VAL A 8 -11.89 3.49 -21.81
CA VAL A 8 -12.42 2.68 -22.92
C VAL A 8 -11.44 2.61 -24.09
N ALA A 9 -10.79 3.72 -24.47
CA ALA A 9 -9.82 3.73 -25.57
C ALA A 9 -8.54 2.93 -25.24
N THR A 10 -8.04 3.04 -24.00
CA THR A 10 -6.88 2.24 -23.54
C THR A 10 -7.24 0.76 -23.51
N LEU A 11 -8.40 0.39 -22.97
CA LEU A 11 -8.89 -0.99 -22.95
C LEU A 11 -9.07 -1.55 -24.36
N GLN A 12 -9.65 -0.79 -25.30
CA GLN A 12 -9.81 -1.23 -26.70
C GLN A 12 -8.48 -1.45 -27.42
N HIS A 13 -7.47 -0.61 -27.16
CA HIS A 13 -6.14 -0.82 -27.72
C HIS A 13 -5.49 -2.10 -27.17
N PHE A 14 -5.52 -2.30 -25.85
CA PHE A 14 -5.05 -3.53 -25.21
C PHE A 14 -5.80 -4.77 -25.68
N GLN A 15 -7.12 -4.67 -25.88
CA GLN A 15 -7.95 -5.76 -26.40
C GLN A 15 -7.43 -6.22 -27.77
N ASN A 16 -7.17 -5.28 -28.68
CA ASN A 16 -6.69 -5.61 -30.02
C ASN A 16 -5.30 -6.23 -30.02
N GLU A 17 -4.38 -5.76 -29.16
CA GLU A 17 -3.04 -6.36 -29.04
C GLU A 17 -3.08 -7.77 -28.44
N ILE A 18 -3.88 -7.97 -27.40
CA ILE A 18 -4.04 -9.28 -26.76
C ILE A 18 -4.70 -10.26 -27.75
N LEU A 19 -5.77 -9.83 -28.44
CA LEU A 19 -6.42 -10.65 -29.46
C LEU A 19 -5.48 -10.96 -30.62
N TYR A 20 -4.65 -10.00 -31.05
CA TYR A 20 -3.63 -10.22 -32.07
C TYR A 20 -2.60 -11.26 -31.63
N GLU A 21 -2.04 -11.13 -30.42
CA GLU A 21 -1.06 -12.10 -29.89
C GLU A 21 -1.66 -13.50 -29.71
N VAL A 22 -2.92 -13.55 -29.25
CA VAL A 22 -3.70 -14.79 -29.18
C VAL A 22 -3.85 -15.42 -30.56
N GLN A 23 -4.34 -14.67 -31.55
CA GLN A 23 -4.55 -15.17 -32.91
C GLN A 23 -3.22 -15.58 -33.55
N ARG A 24 -2.13 -14.86 -33.27
CA ARG A 24 -0.78 -15.19 -33.73
C ARG A 24 -0.31 -16.55 -33.19
N ARG A 25 -0.68 -16.90 -31.96
CA ARG A 25 -0.30 -18.17 -31.31
C ARG A 25 -1.32 -19.30 -31.56
N ALA A 26 -2.57 -18.97 -31.83
CA ALA A 26 -3.66 -19.89 -32.14
C ALA A 26 -4.37 -19.47 -33.47
N PRO A 27 -3.73 -19.67 -34.64
CA PRO A 27 -4.18 -19.09 -35.91
C PRO A 27 -5.51 -19.64 -36.43
N ASN A 28 -6.01 -20.74 -35.85
CA ASN A 28 -7.28 -21.35 -36.22
C ASN A 28 -8.45 -20.91 -35.30
N THR A 29 -8.19 -20.05 -34.31
CA THR A 29 -9.20 -19.57 -33.38
C THR A 29 -9.76 -18.23 -33.88
N THR A 30 -10.99 -18.25 -34.39
CA THR A 30 -11.72 -17.02 -34.74
C THR A 30 -12.26 -16.42 -33.45
N VAL A 31 -11.80 -15.22 -33.09
CA VAL A 31 -12.31 -14.49 -31.93
C VAL A 31 -13.08 -13.30 -32.44
N GLU A 32 -14.38 -13.28 -32.21
CA GLU A 32 -15.19 -12.10 -32.50
C GLU A 32 -14.76 -10.96 -31.55
N PRO A 33 -14.66 -9.72 -32.05
CA PRO A 33 -14.31 -8.59 -31.21
C PRO A 33 -15.39 -8.44 -30.12
N PRO A 34 -15.01 -8.48 -28.83
CA PRO A 34 -15.96 -8.43 -27.74
C PRO A 34 -16.65 -7.06 -27.68
N GLU A 35 -17.96 -7.03 -27.42
CA GLU A 35 -18.72 -5.79 -27.29
C GLU A 35 -18.51 -5.15 -25.90
N THR A 36 -18.21 -5.99 -24.90
CA THR A 36 -17.97 -5.56 -23.53
C THR A 36 -16.63 -6.05 -23.00
N PHE A 37 -16.10 -5.35 -21.98
CA PHE A 37 -14.89 -5.79 -21.29
C PHE A 37 -15.06 -7.15 -20.58
N GLN A 38 -16.28 -7.46 -20.13
CA GLN A 38 -16.60 -8.76 -19.56
C GLN A 38 -16.47 -9.88 -20.59
N GLU A 39 -17.05 -9.70 -21.78
CA GLU A 39 -16.93 -10.64 -22.89
C GLU A 39 -15.47 -10.81 -23.32
N PHE A 40 -14.70 -9.72 -23.34
CA PHE A 40 -13.27 -9.81 -23.64
C PHE A 40 -12.55 -10.74 -22.66
N LEU A 41 -12.74 -10.53 -21.37
CA LEU A 41 -12.10 -11.35 -20.35
C LEU A 41 -12.56 -12.81 -20.39
N TRP A 42 -13.83 -13.04 -20.70
CA TRP A 42 -14.37 -14.38 -20.88
C TRP A 42 -13.78 -15.10 -22.10
N ASN A 43 -13.72 -14.41 -23.24
CA ASN A 43 -13.11 -14.93 -24.46
C ASN A 43 -11.62 -15.24 -24.22
N LEU A 44 -10.90 -14.33 -23.56
CA LEU A 44 -9.51 -14.52 -23.18
C LEU A 44 -9.32 -15.76 -22.30
N PHE A 45 -10.19 -15.96 -21.33
CA PHE A 45 -10.17 -17.14 -20.46
C PHE A 45 -10.30 -18.45 -21.26
N HIS A 46 -11.31 -18.57 -22.11
CA HIS A 46 -11.52 -19.78 -22.94
C HIS A 46 -10.35 -20.03 -23.86
N ILE A 47 -9.86 -18.99 -24.52
CA ILE A 47 -8.72 -19.09 -25.43
C ILE A 47 -7.48 -19.62 -24.69
N VAL A 48 -7.17 -19.07 -23.51
CA VAL A 48 -5.98 -19.47 -22.77
C VAL A 48 -6.13 -20.92 -22.28
N ASN A 49 -7.29 -21.30 -21.75
CA ASN A 49 -7.48 -22.64 -21.23
C ASN A 49 -7.53 -23.71 -22.35
N ASP A 50 -8.20 -23.42 -23.46
CA ASP A 50 -8.41 -24.39 -24.54
C ASP A 50 -7.24 -24.48 -25.52
N HIS A 51 -6.50 -23.39 -25.70
CA HIS A 51 -5.51 -23.29 -26.78
C HIS A 51 -4.11 -22.93 -26.32
N TYR A 52 -3.92 -22.51 -25.08
CA TYR A 52 -2.62 -22.05 -24.60
C TYR A 52 -2.03 -23.01 -23.56
N SER A 53 -0.86 -23.58 -23.87
CA SER A 53 -0.16 -24.51 -22.98
C SER A 53 0.56 -23.84 -21.81
N GLY A 54 0.76 -22.52 -21.87
CA GLY A 54 1.46 -21.75 -20.84
C GLY A 54 0.53 -21.02 -19.88
N SER A 55 1.12 -20.28 -18.94
CA SER A 55 0.38 -19.36 -18.07
C SER A 55 0.31 -17.95 -18.69
N LEU A 56 -0.81 -17.28 -18.47
CA LEU A 56 -1.01 -15.87 -18.80
C LEU A 56 -1.08 -15.06 -17.50
N ILE A 57 -0.34 -13.96 -17.43
CA ILE A 57 -0.46 -12.99 -16.33
C ILE A 57 -1.08 -11.72 -16.90
N LEU A 58 -2.27 -11.37 -16.39
CA LEU A 58 -2.94 -10.12 -16.71
C LEU A 58 -2.58 -9.07 -15.67
N LEU A 59 -1.74 -8.10 -16.04
CA LEU A 59 -1.36 -6.97 -15.19
C LEU A 59 -2.31 -5.80 -15.45
N LEU A 60 -2.99 -5.34 -14.41
CA LEU A 60 -3.93 -4.22 -14.43
C LEU A 60 -3.36 -3.11 -13.55
N ASP A 61 -2.70 -2.13 -14.17
CA ASP A 61 -2.09 -1.00 -13.48
C ASP A 61 -3.07 0.17 -13.26
N GLU A 62 -2.80 1.00 -12.26
CA GLU A 62 -3.67 2.08 -11.76
C GLU A 62 -5.15 1.64 -11.58
N PHE A 63 -5.34 0.40 -11.12
CA PHE A 63 -6.63 -0.23 -11.05
C PHE A 63 -7.49 0.41 -9.95
N HIS A 64 -8.59 1.03 -10.37
CA HIS A 64 -9.64 1.54 -9.50
C HIS A 64 -10.90 0.69 -9.71
N PRO A 65 -11.22 -0.24 -8.80
CA PRO A 65 -12.38 -1.10 -8.96
C PRO A 65 -13.66 -0.27 -8.97
N ASN A 66 -14.47 -0.53 -9.98
CA ASN A 66 -15.88 -0.18 -9.96
C ASN A 66 -16.72 -1.46 -9.75
N ALA A 67 -17.97 -1.28 -9.32
CA ALA A 67 -18.86 -2.40 -9.00
C ALA A 67 -19.03 -3.40 -10.16
N GLU A 68 -19.06 -2.92 -11.41
CA GLU A 68 -19.19 -3.77 -12.59
C GLU A 68 -17.94 -4.64 -12.80
N PHE A 69 -16.75 -4.05 -12.70
CA PHE A 69 -15.50 -4.78 -12.81
C PHE A 69 -15.35 -5.84 -11.72
N LEU A 70 -15.75 -5.51 -10.48
CA LEU A 70 -15.74 -6.48 -9.38
C LEU A 70 -16.66 -7.67 -9.67
N LYS A 71 -17.81 -7.46 -10.32
CA LYS A 71 -18.68 -8.58 -10.74
C LYS A 71 -17.97 -9.46 -11.76
N VAL A 72 -17.29 -8.87 -12.74
CA VAL A 72 -16.51 -9.62 -13.74
C VAL A 72 -15.39 -10.41 -13.08
N LEU A 73 -14.60 -9.79 -12.19
CA LEU A 73 -13.55 -10.48 -11.45
C LEU A 73 -14.09 -11.62 -10.59
N ARG A 74 -15.25 -11.46 -9.93
CA ARG A 74 -15.87 -12.56 -9.17
C ARG A 74 -16.26 -13.72 -10.08
N SER A 75 -16.86 -13.41 -11.23
CA SER A 75 -17.22 -14.43 -12.22
C SER A 75 -15.98 -15.16 -12.71
N LEU A 76 -14.92 -14.42 -13.07
CA LEU A 76 -13.65 -15.02 -13.46
C LEU A 76 -13.06 -15.86 -12.32
N HIS A 77 -12.97 -15.31 -11.12
CA HIS A 77 -12.35 -15.97 -9.97
C HIS A 77 -12.97 -17.34 -9.69
N HIS A 78 -14.29 -17.46 -9.78
CA HIS A 78 -14.97 -18.75 -9.63
C HIS A 78 -14.44 -19.80 -10.62
N HIS A 79 -14.24 -19.40 -11.88
CA HIS A 79 -13.68 -20.29 -12.91
C HIS A 79 -12.16 -20.48 -12.71
N LEU A 80 -11.44 -19.44 -12.29
CA LEU A 80 -10.00 -19.47 -12.09
C LEU A 80 -9.60 -20.48 -10.99
N VAL A 81 -10.32 -20.49 -9.88
CA VAL A 81 -9.99 -21.34 -8.72
C VAL A 81 -10.49 -22.76 -8.86
N ILE A 82 -11.57 -23.00 -9.59
CA ILE A 82 -12.16 -24.33 -9.73
C ILE A 82 -11.50 -25.13 -10.87
N GLU A 83 -11.08 -24.46 -11.95
CA GLU A 83 -10.71 -25.15 -13.20
C GLU A 83 -9.20 -25.23 -13.47
N ASP A 84 -8.35 -25.12 -12.44
CA ASP A 84 -6.88 -25.14 -12.58
C ASP A 84 -6.40 -24.11 -13.61
N ALA A 85 -6.93 -22.89 -13.49
CA ALA A 85 -6.79 -21.93 -14.56
C ALA A 85 -5.36 -21.42 -14.69
N ARG A 86 -4.92 -21.33 -15.93
CA ARG A 86 -3.58 -20.86 -16.31
C ARG A 86 -3.46 -19.34 -16.31
N ILE A 87 -4.44 -18.62 -15.77
CA ILE A 87 -4.47 -17.17 -15.75
C ILE A 87 -4.25 -16.66 -14.33
N ALA A 88 -3.23 -15.83 -14.15
CA ALA A 88 -3.09 -14.99 -12.96
C ALA A 88 -3.52 -13.56 -13.28
N VAL A 89 -4.33 -12.95 -12.43
CA VAL A 89 -4.69 -11.54 -12.54
C VAL A 89 -3.99 -10.78 -11.42
N VAL A 90 -3.21 -9.77 -11.77
CA VAL A 90 -2.52 -8.89 -10.83
C VAL A 90 -3.07 -7.48 -11.01
N THR A 91 -3.73 -6.96 -9.99
CA THR A 91 -4.18 -5.57 -9.95
C THR A 91 -3.21 -4.75 -9.12
N ALA A 92 -2.70 -3.65 -9.66
CA ALA A 92 -1.90 -2.66 -8.96
C ALA A 92 -2.70 -1.36 -8.88
N GLY A 93 -2.77 -0.73 -7.71
CA GLY A 93 -3.52 0.51 -7.52
C GLY A 93 -3.10 1.21 -6.23
N LEU A 94 -3.47 2.48 -6.11
CA LEU A 94 -3.17 3.31 -4.92
C LEU A 94 -4.23 3.21 -3.83
N SER A 95 -5.40 2.65 -4.14
CA SER A 95 -6.51 2.53 -3.20
C SER A 95 -6.30 1.33 -2.28
N ASP A 96 -6.51 1.51 -0.97
CA ASP A 96 -6.47 0.37 -0.05
C ASP A 96 -7.61 -0.58 -0.41
N PRO A 97 -7.35 -1.88 -0.63
CA PRO A 97 -8.39 -2.89 -0.81
C PRO A 97 -9.47 -2.85 0.27
N ALA A 98 -9.14 -2.44 1.50
CA ALA A 98 -10.12 -2.28 2.58
C ALA A 98 -11.15 -1.17 2.32
N GLU A 99 -10.78 -0.10 1.59
CA GLU A 99 -11.69 0.99 1.20
C GLU A 99 -12.65 0.58 0.08
N ILE A 100 -12.32 -0.49 -0.64
CA ILE A 100 -13.11 -1.04 -1.73
C ILE A 100 -14.16 -1.96 -1.09
N GLU A 101 -15.23 -1.39 -0.50
CA GLU A 101 -16.31 -2.08 0.25
C GLU A 101 -16.37 -3.60 -0.02
N LEU A 102 -15.60 -4.34 0.77
CA LEU A 102 -15.39 -5.77 0.58
C LEU A 102 -16.58 -6.49 1.23
N GLY A 103 -17.71 -6.53 0.53
CA GLY A 103 -18.74 -7.51 0.87
C GLY A 103 -18.12 -8.92 0.98
N TYR A 104 -18.72 -9.82 1.76
CA TYR A 104 -18.22 -11.18 2.01
C TYR A 104 -17.83 -11.97 0.73
N SER A 105 -18.40 -11.59 -0.42
CA SER A 105 -18.14 -12.15 -1.75
C SER A 105 -17.09 -11.40 -2.58
N SER A 106 -16.27 -10.53 -1.98
CA SER A 106 -15.24 -9.80 -2.71
C SER A 106 -14.14 -10.75 -3.19
N PRO A 107 -13.71 -10.66 -4.47
CA PRO A 107 -12.62 -11.50 -4.99
C PRO A 107 -11.29 -11.19 -4.29
N TYR A 108 -11.21 -10.08 -3.54
CA TYR A 108 -10.03 -9.72 -2.76
C TYR A 108 -9.89 -10.48 -1.44
N ASN A 109 -10.97 -11.05 -0.88
CA ASN A 109 -10.93 -11.78 0.40
C ASN A 109 -10.08 -13.06 0.34
N ILE A 110 -9.78 -13.52 -0.87
CA ILE A 110 -9.04 -14.74 -1.19
C ILE A 110 -7.83 -14.44 -2.09
N SER A 111 -7.54 -13.16 -2.32
CA SER A 111 -6.38 -12.72 -3.09
C SER A 111 -5.15 -12.57 -2.20
N ASN A 112 -3.97 -12.82 -2.76
CA ASN A 112 -2.71 -12.45 -2.10
C ASN A 112 -2.54 -10.93 -2.18
N LEU A 113 -2.70 -10.25 -1.05
CA LEU A 113 -2.45 -8.82 -0.96
C LEU A 113 -0.95 -8.57 -0.76
N ILE A 114 -0.32 -7.92 -1.73
CA ILE A 114 1.06 -7.43 -1.61
C ILE A 114 0.98 -5.92 -1.39
N ARG A 115 1.40 -5.46 -0.21
CA ARG A 115 1.54 -4.03 0.08
C ARG A 115 2.96 -3.60 -0.27
N LEU A 116 3.07 -2.55 -1.07
CA LEU A 116 4.33 -1.90 -1.39
C LEU A 116 4.37 -0.57 -0.66
N ASP A 117 5.19 -0.50 0.39
CA ASP A 117 5.43 0.73 1.12
C ASP A 117 6.56 1.54 0.48
N VAL A 118 6.77 2.76 0.98
CA VAL A 118 8.01 3.51 0.72
C VAL A 118 9.19 2.73 1.31
N LEU A 119 10.38 2.94 0.77
CA LEU A 119 11.58 2.29 1.28
C LEU A 119 11.90 2.80 2.68
N GLU A 120 12.54 1.97 3.50
CA GLU A 120 13.21 2.49 4.70
C GLU A 120 14.43 3.35 4.29
N PRO A 121 14.86 4.32 5.11
CA PRO A 121 15.98 5.20 4.74
C PRO A 121 17.25 4.45 4.34
N ASP A 122 17.59 3.37 5.04
CA ASP A 122 18.77 2.55 4.74
C ASP A 122 18.62 1.77 3.42
N GLU A 123 17.41 1.30 3.12
CA GLU A 123 17.10 0.62 1.85
C GLU A 123 17.15 1.61 0.68
N ALA A 124 16.61 2.82 0.86
CA ALA A 124 16.69 3.91 -0.10
C ALA A 124 18.16 4.31 -0.35
N ALA A 125 18.97 4.43 0.69
CA ALA A 125 20.40 4.72 0.58
C ALA A 125 21.15 3.64 -0.20
N LEU A 126 20.79 2.37 0.02
CA LEU A 126 21.32 1.24 -0.73
C LEU A 126 20.91 1.27 -2.21
N VAL A 127 19.65 1.62 -2.52
CA VAL A 127 19.17 1.78 -3.89
C VAL A 127 19.95 2.87 -4.62
N VAL A 128 20.17 4.03 -3.99
CA VAL A 128 21.00 5.12 -4.54
C VAL A 128 22.42 4.61 -4.79
N SER A 129 23.06 4.07 -3.76
CA SER A 129 24.46 3.62 -3.82
C SER A 129 24.67 2.56 -4.90
N ASN A 130 23.77 1.58 -5.00
CA ASN A 130 23.82 0.55 -6.03
C ASN A 130 23.56 1.11 -7.43
N GLY A 131 22.66 2.08 -7.58
CA GLY A 131 22.38 2.75 -8.85
C GLY A 131 23.63 3.43 -9.43
N PHE A 132 24.47 4.02 -8.58
CA PHE A 132 25.69 4.70 -8.98
C PHE A 132 26.94 3.80 -9.02
N SER A 133 26.92 2.62 -8.38
CA SER A 133 28.06 1.68 -8.30
C SER A 133 28.63 1.23 -9.66
N ARG A 134 27.85 1.31 -10.74
CA ARG A 134 28.24 0.95 -12.10
C ARG A 134 28.59 2.15 -12.97
N THR A 135 28.60 3.35 -12.38
CA THR A 135 28.91 4.62 -13.04
C THR A 135 30.27 5.12 -12.56
N PRO A 136 30.95 6.02 -13.31
CA PRO A 136 32.16 6.66 -12.81
C PRO A 136 31.88 7.75 -11.76
N ILE A 137 30.61 7.95 -11.37
CA ILE A 137 30.19 8.97 -10.41
C ILE A 137 30.20 8.35 -9.02
N GLU A 138 31.04 8.88 -8.14
CA GLU A 138 31.06 8.54 -6.72
C GLU A 138 30.23 9.57 -5.94
N LEU A 139 29.21 9.09 -5.22
CA LEU A 139 28.39 9.93 -4.35
C LEU A 139 28.95 9.89 -2.93
N SER A 140 29.08 11.06 -2.29
CA SER A 140 29.36 11.15 -0.86
C SER A 140 28.16 10.67 -0.05
N SER A 141 28.39 10.19 1.18
CA SER A 141 27.31 9.77 2.09
C SER A 141 26.27 10.87 2.28
N ASN A 142 26.70 12.12 2.44
CA ASN A 142 25.82 13.27 2.61
C ASN A 142 24.92 13.52 1.38
N THR A 143 25.43 13.23 0.17
CA THR A 143 24.64 13.33 -1.06
C THR A 143 23.59 12.22 -1.12
N VAL A 144 23.95 11.00 -0.72
CA VAL A 144 23.02 9.87 -0.63
C VAL A 144 21.90 10.19 0.35
N ASP A 145 22.24 10.64 1.57
CA ASP A 145 21.28 11.00 2.61
C ASP A 145 20.33 12.12 2.16
N ALA A 146 20.84 13.11 1.43
CA ALA A 146 20.03 14.19 0.86
C ALA A 146 19.04 13.67 -0.18
N LEU A 147 19.46 12.78 -1.09
CA LEU A 147 18.58 12.16 -2.09
C LEU A 147 17.48 11.31 -1.43
N VAL A 148 17.84 10.51 -0.43
CA VAL A 148 16.91 9.71 0.37
C VAL A 148 15.88 10.62 1.05
N THR A 149 16.35 11.67 1.74
CA THR A 149 15.48 12.62 2.45
C THR A 149 14.54 13.37 1.51
N LEU A 150 15.06 13.91 0.39
CA LEU A 150 14.28 14.66 -0.59
C LEU A 150 13.23 13.80 -1.29
N SER A 151 13.53 12.52 -1.52
CA SER A 151 12.58 11.59 -2.13
C SER A 151 11.44 11.16 -1.21
N GLY A 152 11.56 11.42 0.10
CA GLY A 152 10.69 10.80 1.12
C GLY A 152 10.73 9.27 1.07
N CYS A 153 11.87 8.71 0.65
CA CYS A 153 12.11 7.29 0.38
C CYS A 153 11.16 6.65 -0.66
N ALA A 154 10.46 7.44 -1.48
CA ALA A 154 9.59 6.91 -2.53
C ALA A 154 10.42 6.47 -3.75
N PRO A 155 10.42 5.18 -4.16
CA PRO A 155 11.28 4.66 -5.22
C PRO A 155 11.24 5.44 -6.53
N ALA A 156 10.05 5.84 -6.98
CA ALA A 156 9.88 6.57 -8.24
C ALA A 156 10.49 7.97 -8.19
N ILE A 157 10.35 8.68 -7.06
CA ILE A 157 10.95 10.01 -6.85
C ILE A 157 12.46 9.86 -6.71
N LEU A 158 12.92 8.86 -5.96
CA LEU A 158 14.32 8.58 -5.75
C LEU A 158 15.04 8.27 -7.07
N GLN A 159 14.45 7.41 -7.91
CA GLN A 159 14.97 7.10 -9.25
C GLN A 159 15.06 8.36 -10.12
N TYR A 160 14.04 9.22 -10.07
CA TYR A 160 14.03 10.47 -10.81
C TYR A 160 15.16 11.42 -10.36
N LEU A 161 15.33 11.60 -9.05
CA LEU A 161 16.41 12.44 -8.50
C LEU A 161 17.79 11.87 -8.86
N CYS A 162 17.97 10.55 -8.80
CA CYS A 162 19.22 9.90 -9.22
C CYS A 162 19.51 10.12 -10.70
N GLN A 163 18.51 9.97 -11.58
CA GLN A 163 18.67 10.23 -13.01
C GLN A 163 19.03 11.70 -13.27
N TRP A 164 18.41 12.64 -12.54
CA TRP A 164 18.71 14.06 -12.64
C TRP A 164 20.17 14.36 -12.27
N VAL A 165 20.65 13.81 -11.14
CA VAL A 165 22.07 13.93 -10.73
C VAL A 165 22.99 13.34 -11.80
N TYR A 166 22.67 12.15 -12.31
CA TYR A 166 23.46 11.50 -13.36
C TYR A 166 23.56 12.38 -14.62
N ASP A 167 22.44 12.92 -15.10
CA ASP A 167 22.38 13.72 -16.31
C ASP A 167 23.16 15.04 -16.16
N ASP A 168 23.07 15.71 -15.02
CA ASP A 168 23.76 16.97 -14.78
C ASP A 168 25.28 16.79 -14.62
N VAL A 169 25.73 15.68 -14.02
CA VAL A 169 27.16 15.31 -14.00
C VAL A 169 27.63 14.94 -15.41
N ALA A 170 26.89 14.11 -16.14
CA ALA A 170 27.25 13.68 -17.49
C ALA A 170 27.32 14.84 -18.49
N CYS A 171 26.47 15.87 -18.32
CA CYS A 171 26.49 17.09 -19.11
C CYS A 171 27.60 18.07 -18.69
N GLY A 172 28.42 17.75 -17.67
CA GLY A 172 29.43 18.65 -17.14
C GLY A 172 28.85 19.93 -16.54
N LYS A 173 27.58 19.91 -16.09
CA LYS A 173 26.99 21.05 -15.37
C LYS A 173 27.37 21.02 -13.90
N LEU A 174 27.56 19.82 -13.34
CA LEU A 174 28.16 19.59 -12.03
C LEU A 174 29.65 19.29 -12.23
N THR A 175 30.48 20.34 -12.27
CA THR A 175 31.94 20.19 -12.47
C THR A 175 32.73 20.08 -11.17
N GLN A 176 32.10 20.32 -10.02
CA GLN A 176 32.74 20.17 -8.71
C GLN A 176 32.04 19.06 -7.93
N PRO A 177 32.81 18.19 -7.23
CA PRO A 177 32.22 17.26 -6.28
C PRO A 177 31.40 18.03 -5.25
N LEU A 178 30.22 17.52 -4.89
CA LEU A 178 29.45 18.00 -3.75
C LEU A 178 30.26 17.71 -2.48
N ASP A 179 31.18 18.61 -2.16
CA ASP A 179 31.97 18.58 -0.94
C ASP A 179 31.11 19.16 0.19
N VAL A 180 30.52 18.28 0.99
CA VAL A 180 29.59 18.63 2.08
C VAL A 180 30.29 18.57 3.44
N ASP A 181 31.63 18.53 3.48
CA ASP A 181 32.40 18.36 4.73
C ASP A 181 32.56 19.64 5.58
N THR A 182 31.86 20.72 5.23
CA THR A 182 31.67 21.88 6.13
C THR A 182 30.19 22.06 6.47
N PRO A 183 29.79 22.11 7.78
CA PRO A 183 28.39 22.31 8.19
C PRO A 183 27.76 23.65 7.82
N SER A 184 28.34 24.41 6.89
CA SER A 184 27.80 25.69 6.46
C SER A 184 28.39 26.08 5.11
N MET A 185 27.49 26.24 4.12
CA MET A 185 27.65 26.88 2.81
C MET A 185 27.94 25.97 1.61
N LEU A 186 26.90 25.76 0.80
CA LEU A 186 27.00 25.43 -0.63
C LEU A 186 27.08 26.77 -1.39
N GLU A 187 28.25 27.11 -1.93
CA GLU A 187 28.40 28.25 -2.86
C GLU A 187 28.13 27.77 -4.29
N LEU A 188 27.06 28.30 -4.89
CA LEU A 188 26.72 28.06 -6.29
C LEU A 188 27.37 29.15 -7.14
N ILE A 189 28.54 28.85 -7.72
CA ILE A 189 29.25 29.75 -8.62
C ILE A 189 28.70 29.54 -10.03
N VAL A 190 28.06 30.58 -10.58
CA VAL A 190 27.69 30.64 -12.00
C VAL A 190 28.88 31.22 -12.78
N ASN A 191 29.11 30.71 -14.01
CA ASN A 191 30.10 31.23 -14.96
C ASN A 191 30.12 32.77 -14.96
N ASP A 192 31.32 33.33 -14.79
CA ASP A 192 31.69 34.75 -14.61
C ASP A 192 31.96 35.23 -13.17
N GLY A 193 31.96 34.33 -12.18
CA GLY A 193 32.58 34.60 -10.86
C GLY A 193 31.83 35.61 -9.98
N ARG A 194 30.51 35.77 -10.18
CA ARG A 194 29.66 36.59 -9.31
C ARG A 194 28.81 35.72 -8.38
N VAL A 195 28.91 36.00 -7.09
CA VAL A 195 28.11 35.38 -6.01
C VAL A 195 26.73 36.04 -5.99
N LEU A 196 25.66 35.25 -6.15
CA LEU A 196 24.29 35.77 -6.23
C LEU A 196 23.61 35.94 -4.86
N GLU A 197 23.84 35.06 -3.88
CA GLU A 197 23.37 35.25 -2.49
C GLU A 197 23.97 34.19 -1.54
N ARG A 198 24.02 34.51 -0.23
CA ARG A 198 24.57 33.65 0.83
C ARG A 198 23.45 33.16 1.75
N PHE A 199 23.44 31.87 2.09
CA PHE A 199 22.52 31.31 3.07
C PHE A 199 23.28 30.60 4.20
N SER A 200 22.78 30.73 5.44
CA SER A 200 23.31 30.08 6.63
C SER A 200 22.33 29.02 7.14
N TYR A 201 22.80 27.77 7.31
CA TYR A 201 22.02 26.66 7.87
C TYR A 201 22.29 26.53 9.38
N LEU A 202 21.22 26.55 10.17
CA LEU A 202 21.17 25.95 11.51
C LEU A 202 19.73 25.47 11.73
N ASP A 203 19.56 24.17 11.99
CA ASP A 203 18.30 23.45 12.32
C ASP A 203 17.05 23.88 11.55
N VAL A 204 16.83 23.34 10.34
CA VAL A 204 15.59 23.57 9.59
C VAL A 204 15.11 22.29 8.93
N VAL A 205 14.04 21.73 9.52
CA VAL A 205 12.87 21.21 8.78
C VAL A 205 12.68 22.12 7.57
N LEU A 206 13.01 21.66 6.37
CA LEU A 206 12.86 22.44 5.12
C LEU A 206 11.61 23.30 5.24
N SER A 207 11.78 24.62 5.25
CA SER A 207 10.62 25.50 5.35
C SER A 207 9.74 25.25 4.13
N ASP A 208 8.41 25.32 4.28
CA ASP A 208 7.49 25.09 3.17
C ASP A 208 7.87 25.92 1.93
N ARG A 209 8.49 27.08 2.12
CA ARG A 209 9.07 27.96 1.09
C ARG A 209 10.15 27.29 0.23
N GLU A 210 11.12 26.60 0.83
CA GLU A 210 12.26 26.01 0.11
C GLU A 210 11.83 24.78 -0.68
N LEU A 211 10.91 24.00 -0.13
CA LEU A 211 10.28 22.89 -0.83
C LEU A 211 9.41 23.40 -1.99
N LEU A 212 8.69 24.51 -1.79
CA LEU A 212 7.93 25.18 -2.84
C LEU A 212 8.83 25.78 -3.92
N GLU A 213 10.00 26.31 -3.60
CA GLU A 213 10.93 26.88 -4.58
C GLU A 213 11.57 25.78 -5.46
N ILE A 214 11.94 24.63 -4.89
CA ILE A 214 12.41 23.46 -5.65
C ILE A 214 11.28 22.94 -6.53
N VAL A 215 10.09 22.74 -5.96
CA VAL A 215 8.90 22.31 -6.72
C VAL A 215 8.57 23.31 -7.83
N CYS A 216 8.65 24.63 -7.59
CA CYS A 216 8.38 25.66 -8.59
C CYS A 216 9.43 25.67 -9.70
N ARG A 217 10.73 25.53 -9.40
CA ARG A 217 11.78 25.45 -10.43
C ARG A 217 11.63 24.20 -11.29
N VAL A 218 11.30 23.09 -10.66
CA VAL A 218 11.03 21.83 -11.34
C VAL A 218 9.77 21.97 -12.21
N LEU A 219 8.65 22.51 -11.68
CA LEU A 219 7.42 22.78 -12.43
C LEU A 219 7.55 23.82 -13.56
N GLN A 220 8.57 24.69 -13.49
CA GLN A 220 8.86 25.71 -14.51
C GLN A 220 9.76 25.17 -15.64
N ASP A 221 10.30 23.96 -15.54
CA ASP A 221 11.03 23.34 -16.64
C ASP A 221 10.09 23.08 -17.84
N GLN A 222 10.37 23.79 -18.95
CA GLN A 222 9.61 23.71 -20.20
C GLN A 222 10.13 22.60 -21.12
N SER A 223 11.07 21.74 -20.65
CA SER A 223 11.58 20.67 -21.49
C SER A 223 10.45 19.71 -21.90
N PRO A 224 10.36 19.30 -23.19
CA PRO A 224 9.30 18.42 -23.67
C PRO A 224 9.23 17.07 -22.95
N ARG A 225 10.37 16.60 -22.45
CA ARG A 225 10.45 15.41 -21.58
C ARG A 225 9.74 15.66 -20.25
N PHE A 226 9.99 16.79 -19.61
CA PHE A 226 9.44 17.10 -18.30
C PHE A 226 7.93 17.35 -18.32
N GLN A 227 7.40 17.95 -19.39
CA GLN A 227 5.95 18.13 -19.59
C GLN A 227 5.16 16.81 -19.62
N ALA A 228 5.79 15.70 -20.06
CA ALA A 228 5.16 14.38 -20.05
C ALA A 228 5.01 13.77 -18.64
N PHE A 229 5.87 14.17 -17.70
CA PHE A 229 5.90 13.63 -16.32
C PHE A 229 5.21 14.52 -15.29
N LEU A 230 4.95 15.78 -15.64
CA LEU A 230 4.28 16.78 -14.80
C LEU A 230 2.99 16.28 -14.11
N PRO A 231 2.12 15.48 -14.75
CA PRO A 231 0.90 14.99 -14.10
C PRO A 231 1.16 14.04 -12.93
N GLY A 232 2.17 13.17 -13.02
CA GLY A 232 2.52 12.22 -11.96
C GLY A 232 3.18 12.91 -10.77
N MET A 233 4.07 13.87 -11.06
CA MET A 233 4.78 14.63 -10.04
C MET A 233 3.83 15.56 -9.25
N LYS A 234 2.86 16.19 -9.92
CA LYS A 234 1.81 16.98 -9.26
C LYS A 234 1.00 16.14 -8.27
N ARG A 235 0.69 14.88 -8.59
CA ARG A 235 -0.03 13.96 -7.69
C ARG A 235 0.82 13.56 -6.48
N ALA A 236 2.12 13.26 -6.69
CA ALA A 236 3.04 12.89 -5.62
C ALA A 236 3.25 14.03 -4.60
N ILE A 237 3.33 15.27 -5.08
CA ILE A 237 3.42 16.47 -4.25
C ILE A 237 2.11 16.70 -3.48
N GLN A 238 0.96 16.59 -4.15
CA GLN A 238 -0.36 16.67 -3.48
C GLN A 238 -0.49 15.63 -2.37
N TYR A 239 -0.07 14.39 -2.62
CA TYR A 239 -0.10 13.30 -1.64
C TYR A 239 0.80 13.59 -0.42
N SER A 240 2.01 14.11 -0.67
CA SER A 240 2.97 14.44 0.40
C SER A 240 2.48 15.59 1.29
N ILE A 241 1.79 16.58 0.71
CA ILE A 241 1.16 17.68 1.44
C ILE A 241 -0.01 17.14 2.30
N VAL A 242 -0.89 16.32 1.72
CA VAL A 242 -2.04 15.73 2.44
C VAL A 242 -1.59 14.86 3.61
N LYS A 243 -0.56 14.02 3.42
CA LYS A 243 -0.02 13.12 4.45
C LYS A 243 0.64 13.87 5.61
N ARG A 244 1.25 15.05 5.35
CA ARG A 244 1.84 15.90 6.40
C ARG A 244 0.80 16.69 7.21
N CYS A 245 -0.44 16.80 6.73
CA CYS A 245 -1.51 17.55 7.39
C CYS A 245 -2.40 16.72 8.35
N ASP A 246 -1.89 15.59 8.86
CA ASP A 246 -2.47 14.82 9.98
C ASP A 246 -3.98 14.49 9.82
N ASN A 247 -4.28 13.50 8.96
CA ASN A 247 -5.49 12.68 8.92
C ASN A 247 -6.83 13.33 9.33
N ARG A 248 -7.17 14.51 8.80
CA ARG A 248 -8.54 15.05 8.85
C ARG A 248 -8.97 15.65 7.52
N VAL A 249 -9.13 14.82 6.49
CA VAL A 249 -9.83 15.25 5.28
C VAL A 249 -10.70 14.13 4.76
N ASP A 250 -11.90 14.02 5.31
CA ASP A 250 -13.05 13.56 4.54
C ASP A 250 -13.68 14.76 3.84
N PHE A 251 -13.91 14.60 2.54
CA PHE A 251 -14.65 15.50 1.65
C PHE A 251 -14.09 16.93 1.45
N VAL A 252 -13.78 17.25 0.18
CA VAL A 252 -13.51 18.60 -0.28
C VAL A 252 -14.79 19.43 -0.19
N SER A 253 -15.02 20.08 0.94
CA SER A 253 -16.08 21.07 1.11
C SER A 253 -15.61 22.46 0.64
N PRO A 254 -16.53 23.36 0.24
CA PRO A 254 -16.22 24.76 -0.10
C PRO A 254 -15.46 25.53 1.00
N LEU A 255 -15.52 25.06 2.25
CA LEU A 255 -14.79 25.65 3.38
C LEU A 255 -13.27 25.46 3.25
N HIS A 256 -12.82 24.33 2.69
CA HIS A 256 -11.39 24.08 2.44
C HIS A 256 -10.85 24.97 1.33
N ARG A 257 -11.64 25.24 0.28
CA ARG A 257 -11.29 26.21 -0.76
C ARG A 257 -11.13 27.61 -0.17
N PHE A 258 -12.05 28.01 0.70
CA PHE A 258 -11.97 29.30 1.41
C PHE A 258 -10.74 29.38 2.33
N CYS A 259 -10.43 28.32 3.10
CA CYS A 259 -9.23 28.29 3.95
C CYS A 259 -7.93 28.30 3.14
N LEU A 260 -7.88 27.59 2.01
CA LEU A 260 -6.72 27.60 1.11
C LEU A 260 -6.56 28.96 0.43
N GLU A 261 -7.66 29.57 -0.04
CA GLU A 261 -7.67 30.90 -0.65
C GLU A 261 -7.25 31.98 0.36
N GLU A 262 -7.74 31.95 1.60
CA GLU A 262 -7.34 32.90 2.65
C GLU A 262 -5.91 32.69 3.14
N GLN A 263 -5.42 31.44 3.23
CA GLN A 263 -4.01 31.19 3.55
C GLN A 263 -3.09 31.63 2.42
N ILE A 264 -3.40 31.30 1.16
CA ILE A 264 -2.61 31.73 -0.01
C ILE A 264 -2.60 33.26 -0.09
N LYS A 265 -3.74 33.91 0.14
CA LYS A 265 -3.85 35.38 0.16
C LYS A 265 -3.06 36.01 1.31
N PHE A 266 -3.11 35.42 2.51
CA PHE A 266 -2.29 35.82 3.65
C PHE A 266 -0.78 35.69 3.38
N TYR A 267 -0.36 34.65 2.65
CA TYR A 267 1.04 34.47 2.25
C TYR A 267 1.46 35.40 1.10
N CYS A 268 0.59 35.65 0.11
CA CYS A 268 0.85 36.62 -0.96
C CYS A 268 0.95 38.06 -0.42
N GLU A 269 0.05 38.45 0.50
CA GLU A 269 0.08 39.76 1.16
C GLU A 269 1.36 39.96 2.01
N ARG A 270 1.98 38.87 2.52
CA ARG A 270 3.26 38.91 3.23
C ARG A 270 4.49 38.93 2.31
N LEU A 271 4.39 38.47 1.07
CA LEU A 271 5.53 38.21 0.19
C LEU A 271 5.78 39.29 -0.88
N ASN A 272 4.92 40.32 -0.99
CA ASN A 272 5.15 41.54 -1.77
C ASN A 272 5.71 41.29 -3.20
N SER A 273 5.16 40.30 -3.91
CA SER A 273 5.57 39.93 -5.27
C SER A 273 4.37 39.87 -6.20
N ALA A 274 4.22 40.89 -7.06
CA ALA A 274 3.15 40.98 -8.06
C ALA A 274 3.18 39.80 -9.07
N ALA A 275 4.33 39.16 -9.26
CA ALA A 275 4.47 38.02 -10.16
C ALA A 275 3.82 36.73 -9.61
N LEU A 276 3.70 36.59 -8.28
CA LEU A 276 3.06 35.43 -7.66
C LEU A 276 1.54 35.53 -7.73
N ASP A 277 0.99 36.74 -7.59
CA ASP A 277 -0.45 37.00 -7.68
C ASP A 277 -1.03 36.66 -9.05
N ASP A 278 -0.30 36.96 -10.14
CA ASP A 278 -0.78 36.68 -11.50
C ASP A 278 -0.73 35.17 -11.82
N ALA A 279 0.32 34.46 -11.38
CA ALA A 279 0.42 33.01 -11.56
C ALA A 279 -0.66 32.23 -10.77
N VAL A 280 -0.99 32.69 -9.55
CA VAL A 280 -2.05 32.10 -8.72
C VAL A 280 -3.43 32.41 -9.31
N ARG A 281 -3.65 33.62 -9.84
CA ARG A 281 -4.91 34.01 -10.49
C ARG A 281 -5.16 33.21 -11.77
N ASP A 282 -4.13 32.98 -12.59
CA ASP A 282 -4.21 32.12 -13.77
C ASP A 282 -4.50 30.65 -13.39
N PHE A 283 -3.90 30.16 -12.30
CA PHE A 283 -4.16 28.83 -11.79
C PHE A 283 -5.61 28.66 -11.29
N LEU A 284 -6.12 29.61 -10.50
CA LEU A 284 -7.48 29.53 -9.94
C LEU A 284 -8.59 29.75 -10.97
N SER A 285 -8.34 30.55 -12.01
CA SER A 285 -9.30 30.79 -13.10
C SER A 285 -9.45 29.59 -14.05
N SER A 286 -8.54 28.62 -14.00
CA SER A 286 -8.64 27.36 -14.77
C SER A 286 -9.68 26.37 -14.23
N PHE A 287 -10.25 26.62 -13.04
CA PHE A 287 -11.33 25.82 -12.47
C PHE A 287 -12.70 26.33 -12.92
N ASN A 288 -13.29 25.67 -13.91
CA ASN A 288 -14.57 26.03 -14.52
C ASN A 288 -15.75 25.69 -13.58
N PRO A 289 -16.52 26.67 -13.05
CA PRO A 289 -17.60 26.43 -12.11
C PRO A 289 -18.93 26.36 -12.88
N SER A 290 -19.39 25.16 -13.22
CA SER A 290 -20.74 25.00 -13.77
C SER A 290 -21.36 23.69 -13.30
N SER A 291 -22.44 23.85 -12.53
CA SER A 291 -23.43 22.86 -12.09
C SER A 291 -23.02 21.87 -10.99
N ILE A 292 -23.27 22.25 -9.74
CA ILE A 292 -23.75 21.31 -8.71
C ILE A 292 -24.99 21.94 -8.07
N GLN A 293 -26.15 21.32 -8.31
CA GLN A 293 -27.38 21.61 -7.59
C GLN A 293 -27.34 20.89 -6.23
N LEU A 294 -27.50 21.66 -5.15
CA LEU A 294 -27.55 21.18 -3.78
C LEU A 294 -28.98 20.80 -3.41
N ASN A 295 -29.23 19.49 -3.21
CA ASN A 295 -30.35 19.02 -2.41
C ASN A 295 -29.82 18.69 -1.01
N VAL A 296 -30.20 19.51 -0.03
CA VAL A 296 -29.85 19.35 1.38
C VAL A 296 -30.96 18.54 2.07
N PHE A 297 -30.66 17.31 2.47
CA PHE A 297 -31.43 16.61 3.51
C PHE A 297 -30.64 16.67 4.82
N ARG A 298 -31.23 17.33 5.82
CA ARG A 298 -30.78 17.27 7.22
C ARG A 298 -31.43 16.05 7.86
N SER A 299 -30.61 15.20 8.47
CA SER A 299 -31.04 14.39 9.61
C SER A 299 -29.95 14.42 10.68
N LYS A 300 -30.41 14.59 11.90
CA LYS A 300 -29.70 14.81 13.14
C LYS A 300 -29.93 13.53 13.94
N GLU A 301 -28.88 12.86 14.38
CA GLU A 301 -28.68 12.40 15.77
C GLU A 301 -27.53 11.40 15.86
N VAL A 302 -26.76 11.60 16.93
CA VAL A 302 -25.58 10.87 17.34
C VAL A 302 -26.04 9.76 18.29
N HIS A 303 -25.65 8.52 18.02
CA HIS A 303 -25.53 7.48 19.02
C HIS A 303 -24.06 7.05 19.07
N MET A 304 -23.37 7.34 20.17
CA MET A 304 -21.99 6.90 20.41
C MET A 304 -21.95 5.54 21.12
N SER A 305 -21.02 4.72 20.62
CA SER A 305 -20.30 3.57 21.19
C SER A 305 -21.06 2.26 21.48
N GLN A 306 -20.92 1.33 20.53
CA GLN A 306 -20.68 -0.11 20.77
C GLN A 306 -19.56 -0.62 19.85
N ASP A 307 -18.54 0.19 19.61
CA ASP A 307 -17.52 -0.15 18.62
C ASP A 307 -16.60 -1.25 19.18
N ASN A 308 -16.73 -2.43 18.61
CA ASN A 308 -15.75 -3.50 18.68
C ASN A 308 -14.59 -3.07 17.76
N ILE A 309 -13.59 -2.40 18.31
CA ILE A 309 -12.40 -1.98 17.55
C ILE A 309 -11.57 -3.23 17.25
N SER A 310 -11.80 -3.83 16.07
CA SER A 310 -10.90 -4.83 15.49
C SER A 310 -9.79 -4.10 14.73
N ILE A 311 -8.56 -4.12 15.25
CA ILE A 311 -7.38 -3.66 14.52
C ILE A 311 -6.84 -4.86 13.76
N GLU A 312 -7.23 -4.99 12.49
CA GLU A 312 -6.69 -6.00 11.57
C GLU A 312 -5.60 -5.37 10.69
N ASN A 313 -4.61 -6.17 10.26
CA ASN A 313 -3.50 -5.80 9.38
C ASN A 313 -2.43 -4.84 9.95
N VAL A 314 -1.96 -5.09 11.18
CA VAL A 314 -0.70 -4.51 11.67
C VAL A 314 0.47 -5.23 10.99
N VAL A 315 1.08 -4.58 9.99
CA VAL A 315 2.29 -5.06 9.31
C VAL A 315 3.50 -4.55 10.09
N GLY A 316 4.11 -5.43 10.87
CA GLY A 316 5.23 -5.19 11.77
C GLY A 316 5.54 -6.49 12.52
N PRO A 317 6.64 -6.59 13.30
CA PRO A 317 6.97 -7.81 14.03
C PRO A 317 5.75 -8.27 14.82
N VAL A 318 5.17 -9.39 14.40
CA VAL A 318 3.88 -9.81 14.95
C VAL A 318 4.08 -10.04 16.44
N ASN A 319 3.34 -9.29 17.24
CA ASN A 319 3.38 -9.47 18.66
C ASN A 319 2.57 -10.72 19.03
N ILE A 320 3.23 -11.87 19.10
CA ILE A 320 2.66 -13.16 19.53
C ILE A 320 1.83 -13.01 20.82
N LYS A 321 2.28 -12.19 21.77
CA LYS A 321 1.53 -11.92 23.01
C LYS A 321 0.22 -11.19 22.74
N SER A 322 0.19 -10.25 21.80
CA SER A 322 -1.04 -9.55 21.42
C SER A 322 -2.03 -10.50 20.74
N LYS A 323 -1.57 -11.35 19.81
CA LYS A 323 -2.42 -12.37 19.17
C LYS A 323 -3.00 -13.33 20.22
N LEU A 324 -2.18 -13.89 21.12
CA LEU A 324 -2.68 -14.79 22.17
C LEU A 324 -3.62 -14.10 23.17
N ARG A 325 -3.36 -12.82 23.51
CA ARG A 325 -4.29 -12.02 24.32
C ARG A 325 -5.65 -11.85 23.63
N GLN A 326 -5.65 -11.65 22.32
CA GLN A 326 -6.88 -11.60 21.52
C GLN A 326 -7.62 -12.94 21.58
N VAL A 327 -6.92 -14.08 21.49
CA VAL A 327 -7.53 -15.42 21.67
C VAL A 327 -8.18 -15.55 23.05
N THR A 328 -7.49 -15.15 24.11
CA THR A 328 -8.04 -15.15 25.48
C THR A 328 -9.29 -14.27 25.56
N GLN A 329 -9.25 -13.07 24.98
CA GLN A 329 -10.39 -12.16 24.97
C GLN A 329 -11.60 -12.75 24.22
N THR A 330 -11.38 -13.36 23.05
CA THR A 330 -12.43 -14.03 22.27
C THR A 330 -13.14 -15.10 23.10
N VAL A 331 -12.39 -15.96 23.81
CA VAL A 331 -12.97 -17.01 24.65
C VAL A 331 -13.63 -16.45 25.92
N THR A 332 -13.06 -15.39 26.51
CA THR A 332 -13.63 -14.72 27.70
C THR A 332 -14.99 -14.09 27.43
N GLN A 333 -15.22 -13.64 26.19
CA GLN A 333 -16.49 -13.07 25.76
C GLN A 333 -17.53 -14.15 25.40
N SER A 334 -17.18 -15.43 25.43
CA SER A 334 -18.12 -16.51 25.11
C SER A 334 -19.22 -16.65 26.15
N HIS A 335 -20.45 -16.81 25.68
CA HIS A 335 -21.61 -17.17 26.52
C HIS A 335 -21.91 -18.66 26.48
N THR A 336 -21.17 -19.44 25.69
CA THR A 336 -21.41 -20.88 25.49
C THR A 336 -20.61 -21.76 26.45
N LEU A 337 -19.50 -21.22 26.98
CA LEU A 337 -18.63 -21.93 27.92
C LEU A 337 -18.97 -21.57 29.36
N GLU A 338 -18.84 -22.55 30.26
CA GLU A 338 -18.97 -22.30 31.69
C GLU A 338 -17.80 -21.41 32.19
N PRO A 339 -18.03 -20.54 33.18
CA PRO A 339 -17.01 -19.60 33.67
C PRO A 339 -15.70 -20.26 34.14
N ASP A 340 -15.78 -21.47 34.69
CA ASP A 340 -14.60 -22.23 35.13
C ASP A 340 -13.74 -22.64 33.92
N TYR A 341 -14.36 -23.08 32.82
CA TYR A 341 -13.67 -23.41 31.58
C TYR A 341 -13.05 -22.19 30.90
N VAL A 342 -13.72 -21.04 30.94
CA VAL A 342 -13.17 -19.77 30.45
C VAL A 342 -11.88 -19.40 31.20
N THR A 343 -11.90 -19.55 32.54
CA THR A 343 -10.74 -19.25 33.39
C THR A 343 -9.57 -20.20 33.10
N GLU A 344 -9.85 -21.49 32.97
CA GLU A 344 -8.82 -22.48 32.65
C GLU A 344 -8.23 -22.29 31.25
N TRP A 345 -9.06 -21.96 30.24
CA TRP A 345 -8.56 -21.62 28.90
C TRP A 345 -7.61 -20.43 28.93
N ALA A 346 -7.98 -19.34 29.64
CA ALA A 346 -7.14 -18.16 29.77
C ALA A 346 -5.76 -18.51 30.39
N GLN A 347 -5.76 -19.36 31.43
CA GLN A 347 -4.52 -19.84 32.05
C GLN A 347 -3.67 -20.66 31.07
N LEU A 348 -4.27 -21.55 30.28
CA LEU A 348 -3.55 -22.35 29.30
C LEU A 348 -2.95 -21.50 28.17
N VAL A 349 -3.66 -20.47 27.71
CA VAL A 349 -3.15 -19.53 26.70
C VAL A 349 -2.01 -18.67 27.25
N ASP A 350 -2.08 -18.25 28.51
CA ASP A 350 -1.00 -17.53 29.18
C ASP A 350 0.26 -18.42 29.37
N GLU A 351 0.08 -19.68 29.79
CA GLU A 351 1.17 -20.66 29.84
C GLU A 351 1.80 -20.87 28.46
N LEU A 352 0.98 -20.93 27.40
CA LEU A 352 1.45 -21.09 26.02
C LEU A 352 2.25 -19.86 25.57
N ALA A 353 1.79 -18.66 25.90
CA ALA A 353 2.48 -17.42 25.59
C ALA A 353 3.89 -17.37 26.21
N ILE A 354 4.02 -17.81 27.47
CA ILE A 354 5.31 -17.91 28.16
C ILE A 354 6.21 -18.97 27.49
N ALA A 355 5.67 -20.15 27.19
CA ALA A 355 6.43 -21.23 26.56
C ALA A 355 6.96 -20.85 25.17
N LEU A 356 6.19 -20.06 24.41
CA LEU A 356 6.56 -19.62 23.06
C LEU A 356 7.65 -18.53 23.04
N GLU A 357 7.95 -17.85 24.14
CA GLU A 357 9.02 -16.83 24.17
C GLU A 357 10.38 -17.41 23.76
N THR A 358 10.64 -18.67 24.15
CA THR A 358 11.90 -19.35 23.80
C THR A 358 11.90 -19.81 22.34
N ALA A 359 10.77 -20.31 21.83
CA ALA A 359 10.65 -20.75 20.44
C ALA A 359 10.83 -19.59 19.46
N ARG A 360 10.24 -18.43 19.78
CA ARG A 360 10.26 -17.22 18.94
C ARG A 360 11.68 -16.71 18.63
N ALA A 361 12.61 -16.86 19.57
CA ALA A 361 13.99 -16.44 19.37
C ALA A 361 14.74 -17.27 18.32
N ILE A 362 14.21 -18.44 17.95
CA ILE A 362 14.89 -19.41 17.09
C ILE A 362 14.09 -19.66 15.80
N SER A 363 12.76 -19.79 15.89
CA SER A 363 11.85 -19.99 14.75
C SER A 363 10.55 -19.20 14.98
N ASP A 364 10.50 -17.98 14.44
CA ASP A 364 9.32 -17.10 14.53
C ASP A 364 8.12 -17.70 13.77
N ASP A 365 8.37 -18.26 12.57
CA ASP A 365 7.34 -18.87 11.71
C ASP A 365 6.58 -20.02 12.40
N ASP A 366 7.29 -20.91 13.10
CA ASP A 366 6.64 -22.03 13.78
C ASP A 366 5.87 -21.56 15.02
N ALA A 367 6.39 -20.54 15.73
CA ALA A 367 5.67 -19.92 16.83
C ALA A 367 4.38 -19.24 16.34
N GLU A 368 4.41 -18.57 15.19
CA GLU A 368 3.22 -17.99 14.57
C GLU A 368 2.16 -19.03 14.18
N ARG A 369 2.57 -20.17 13.62
CA ARG A 369 1.65 -21.27 13.27
C ARG A 369 0.92 -21.81 14.50
N ILE A 370 1.63 -21.94 15.62
CA ILE A 370 1.04 -22.41 16.89
C ILE A 370 0.00 -21.39 17.39
N VAL A 371 0.31 -20.11 17.33
CA VAL A 371 -0.61 -19.03 17.72
C VAL A 371 -1.86 -19.01 16.83
N SER A 372 -1.69 -19.10 15.51
CA SER A 372 -2.80 -19.12 14.55
C SER A 372 -3.71 -20.34 14.73
N SER A 373 -3.11 -21.51 14.98
CA SER A 373 -3.88 -22.73 15.28
C SER A 373 -4.63 -22.61 16.60
N THR A 374 -4.02 -22.02 17.63
CA THR A 374 -4.66 -21.76 18.93
C THR A 374 -5.83 -20.79 18.81
N ASP A 375 -5.69 -19.72 18.01
CA ASP A 375 -6.78 -18.78 17.69
C ASP A 375 -7.95 -19.49 17.00
N THR A 376 -7.65 -20.34 16.03
CA THR A 376 -8.66 -21.14 15.32
C THR A 376 -9.44 -22.04 16.27
N VAL A 377 -8.76 -22.73 17.19
CA VAL A 377 -9.39 -23.57 18.21
C VAL A 377 -10.24 -22.72 19.15
N GLY A 378 -9.73 -21.58 19.64
CA GLY A 378 -10.45 -20.66 20.50
C GLY A 378 -11.75 -20.16 19.87
N LYS A 379 -11.69 -19.66 18.63
CA LYS A 379 -12.85 -19.18 17.87
C LYS A 379 -13.90 -20.26 17.63
N GLU A 380 -13.48 -21.50 17.40
CA GLU A 380 -14.41 -22.61 17.18
C GLU A 380 -15.10 -23.03 18.50
N LEU A 381 -14.37 -23.01 19.62
CA LEU A 381 -14.92 -23.32 20.96
C LEU A 381 -16.00 -22.33 21.41
N THR A 382 -15.95 -21.07 20.96
CA THR A 382 -16.95 -20.06 21.35
C THR A 382 -18.26 -20.15 20.56
N LYS A 383 -18.34 -21.01 19.54
CA LYS A 383 -19.57 -21.21 18.77
C LYS A 383 -20.61 -21.94 19.64
N THR A 384 -21.89 -21.65 19.37
CA THR A 384 -23.02 -22.33 20.05
C THR A 384 -23.00 -23.83 19.83
N GLU A 385 -22.60 -24.27 18.64
CA GLU A 385 -22.44 -25.67 18.26
C GLU A 385 -21.05 -25.85 17.62
N PRO A 386 -20.00 -26.11 18.43
CA PRO A 386 -18.65 -26.29 17.90
C PRO A 386 -18.56 -27.49 16.96
N ASN A 387 -17.91 -27.31 15.80
CA ASN A 387 -17.70 -28.39 14.84
C ASN A 387 -16.57 -29.31 15.32
N ARG A 388 -16.93 -30.45 15.90
CA ARG A 388 -15.99 -31.44 16.47
C ARG A 388 -15.00 -32.00 15.44
N GLY A 389 -15.43 -32.19 14.20
CA GLY A 389 -14.56 -32.65 13.12
C GLY A 389 -13.49 -31.63 12.78
N PHE A 390 -13.87 -30.36 12.69
CA PHE A 390 -12.93 -29.25 12.46
C PHE A 390 -11.98 -29.07 13.65
N LEU A 391 -12.49 -29.07 14.89
CA LEU A 391 -11.66 -28.98 16.09
C LEU A 391 -10.60 -30.07 16.17
N LYS A 392 -10.97 -31.32 15.87
CA LYS A 392 -10.00 -32.42 15.85
C LYS A 392 -8.86 -32.15 14.88
N ILE A 393 -9.18 -31.71 13.66
CA ILE A 393 -8.17 -31.37 12.64
C ILE A 393 -7.29 -30.20 13.11
N SER A 394 -7.89 -29.14 13.68
CA SER A 394 -7.16 -27.99 14.21
C SER A 394 -6.25 -28.36 15.39
N LEU A 395 -6.70 -29.25 16.29
CA LEU A 395 -5.91 -29.75 17.41
C LEU A 395 -4.76 -30.65 16.96
N ASP A 396 -4.98 -31.51 15.95
CA ASP A 396 -3.92 -32.31 15.34
C ASP A 396 -2.88 -31.40 14.67
N GLY A 397 -3.31 -30.37 13.94
CA GLY A 397 -2.42 -29.35 13.35
C GLY A 397 -1.63 -28.55 14.39
N LEU A 398 -2.29 -28.15 15.48
CA LEU A 398 -1.64 -27.48 16.62
C LEU A 398 -0.58 -28.38 17.26
N LYS A 399 -0.87 -29.67 17.43
CA LYS A 399 0.06 -30.66 17.97
C LYS A 399 1.27 -30.89 17.08
N GLU A 400 1.08 -31.02 15.76
CA GLU A 400 2.19 -31.18 14.82
C GLU A 400 3.07 -29.91 14.78
N SER A 401 2.46 -28.72 14.83
CA SER A 401 3.22 -27.46 14.92
C SER A 401 4.04 -27.38 16.22
N ALA A 402 3.48 -27.83 17.35
CA ALA A 402 4.20 -27.89 18.61
C ALA A 402 5.37 -28.89 18.61
N LYS A 403 5.24 -30.02 17.90
CA LYS A 403 6.34 -30.99 17.75
C LYS A 403 7.50 -30.41 16.94
N ALA A 404 7.24 -29.56 15.96
CA ALA A 404 8.29 -28.93 15.15
C ALA A 404 9.26 -28.09 16.01
N VAL A 405 8.76 -27.51 17.11
CA VAL A 405 9.56 -26.72 18.05
C VAL A 405 9.99 -27.51 19.31
N ASP A 406 9.71 -28.81 19.40
CA ASP A 406 9.96 -29.60 20.63
C ASP A 406 11.45 -29.62 21.03
N SER A 407 12.35 -29.69 20.04
CA SER A 407 13.80 -29.68 20.26
C SER A 407 14.33 -28.38 20.87
N ILE A 408 13.61 -27.26 20.70
CA ILE A 408 14.04 -25.92 21.10
C ILE A 408 13.18 -25.36 22.25
N ALA A 409 11.92 -25.78 22.36
CA ALA A 409 10.95 -25.29 23.33
C ALA A 409 9.98 -26.42 23.78
N PRO A 410 10.49 -27.45 24.49
CA PRO A 410 9.70 -28.64 24.85
C PRO A 410 8.48 -28.33 25.74
N ALA A 411 8.52 -27.20 26.47
CA ALA A 411 7.38 -26.72 27.25
C ALA A 411 6.14 -26.45 26.38
N VAL A 412 6.33 -26.06 25.11
CA VAL A 412 5.23 -25.77 24.17
C VAL A 412 4.40 -27.03 23.89
N LEU A 413 5.06 -28.17 23.62
CA LEU A 413 4.37 -29.44 23.39
C LEU A 413 3.59 -29.89 24.63
N SER A 414 4.16 -29.68 25.83
CA SER A 414 3.47 -29.97 27.08
C SER A 414 2.21 -29.12 27.25
N VAL A 415 2.27 -27.81 26.99
CA VAL A 415 1.10 -26.92 27.14
C VAL A 415 0.04 -27.21 26.08
N VAL A 416 0.44 -27.42 24.82
CA VAL A 416 -0.49 -27.82 23.75
C VAL A 416 -1.21 -29.13 24.10
N SER A 417 -0.52 -30.08 24.73
CA SER A 417 -1.16 -31.31 25.20
C SER A 417 -2.23 -31.06 26.26
N LYS A 418 -2.02 -30.08 27.16
CA LYS A 418 -3.05 -29.65 28.13
C LYS A 418 -4.25 -29.00 27.44
N ILE A 419 -4.01 -28.16 26.42
CA ILE A 419 -5.06 -27.54 25.61
C ILE A 419 -5.93 -28.62 24.93
N ILE A 420 -5.31 -29.64 24.33
CA ILE A 420 -6.05 -30.74 23.70
C ILE A 420 -6.94 -31.47 24.72
N GLN A 421 -6.38 -31.81 25.88
CA GLN A 421 -7.14 -32.47 26.95
C GLN A 421 -8.29 -31.61 27.48
N PHE A 422 -8.07 -30.29 27.57
CA PHE A 422 -9.11 -29.34 27.93
C PHE A 422 -10.26 -29.38 26.91
N VAL A 423 -9.96 -29.29 25.61
CA VAL A 423 -10.99 -29.31 24.57
C VAL A 423 -11.76 -30.63 24.54
N ASP A 424 -11.06 -31.76 24.67
CA ASP A 424 -11.70 -33.08 24.74
C ASP A 424 -12.66 -33.22 25.93
N ARG A 425 -12.36 -32.55 27.06
CA ARG A 425 -13.23 -32.55 28.25
C ARG A 425 -14.43 -31.62 28.11
N VAL A 426 -14.26 -30.46 27.48
CA VAL A 426 -15.32 -29.46 27.30
C VAL A 426 -16.37 -29.91 26.28
N LEU A 427 -15.99 -30.76 25.32
CA LEU A 427 -16.88 -31.25 24.26
C LEU A 427 -17.22 -32.72 24.47
N PRO A 428 -18.30 -33.05 25.22
CA PRO A 428 -18.71 -34.42 25.56
C PRO A 428 -19.22 -35.21 24.36
#